data_AF-A0A349E140-F1
#
_entry.id   AF-A0A349E140-F1
#
_cell.length_a   1.000
_cell.length_b   1.000
_cell.length_c   1.000
_cell.angle_alpha   90.00
_cell.angle_beta   90.00
_cell.angle_gamma   90.00
#
_symmetry.space_group_name_H-M   'P 1'
#
loop_
_entity.id
_entity.type
_entity.pdbx_description
1 polymer ?
#
loop_
_entity_poly.entity_id
_entity_poly.type
_entity_poly.pdbx_seq_one_letter_code
_entity_poly.pdbx_strand_id
1 'polypeptide(L)'
;MKIINRFLTILTLTLLLASCKSEEVTPDNRATPEINQKSVIISNDTFFRATGGTTNILFKGGTNVVFDGQGKVITGTIKNDNFFRATGGTTNIRFRGGTEVTFQVGDQGKVLIGTLDADTFLRATGGTTNIRFREGTVVEFQPNDGGKVLKGTLDADTFFRATGGTTNIRFREGTVVEFQPNDGGKVLKGILDADTFFRATGGTTNIRFRAGTLIEFQPNDGGKVFRGFLDADTFFRATGGTTNIRFREGTQATFGVGFQGKIRKGTLDSNTFLRPSGSNTNILFNAGTVVTFDNFGKVL
;
A
#
# COMPACT_ATOMS: atom_id res chain seq x y z
N MET A 1 25.04 -31.11 57.21
CA MET A 1 25.44 -30.01 56.30
C MET A 1 25.95 -30.66 55.01
N LYS A 2 25.10 -30.84 53.97
CA LYS A 2 25.12 -30.08 52.68
C LYS A 2 26.56 -29.90 52.15
N ILE A 3 27.02 -30.39 50.98
CA ILE A 3 26.46 -30.56 49.61
C ILE A 3 27.35 -31.58 48.87
N ILE A 4 26.81 -32.69 48.34
CA ILE A 4 26.61 -33.05 46.92
C ILE A 4 27.80 -32.74 46.00
N ASN A 5 28.57 -33.79 45.66
CA ASN A 5 29.45 -33.85 44.51
C ASN A 5 28.85 -34.89 43.55
N ARG A 6 28.16 -34.45 42.48
CA ARG A 6 27.59 -35.35 41.46
C ARG A 6 28.67 -35.69 40.44
N PHE A 7 29.27 -36.86 40.58
CA PHE A 7 30.00 -37.52 39.50
C PHE A 7 29.00 -38.12 38.50
N LEU A 8 29.31 -37.87 37.24
CA LEU A 8 28.59 -38.22 36.03
C LEU A 8 28.84 -39.71 35.71
N THR A 9 27.83 -40.55 35.85
CA THR A 9 27.86 -41.94 35.35
C THR A 9 27.38 -41.93 33.90
N ILE A 10 28.28 -42.26 32.97
CA ILE A 10 28.02 -42.37 31.54
C ILE A 10 27.26 -43.70 31.30
N LEU A 11 25.99 -43.59 30.91
CA LEU A 11 25.20 -44.71 30.39
C LEU A 11 25.31 -44.67 28.86
N THR A 12 26.01 -45.64 28.28
CA THR A 12 26.05 -45.87 26.84
C THR A 12 24.69 -46.38 26.36
N LEU A 13 23.94 -45.53 25.66
CA LEU A 13 22.73 -45.90 24.93
C LEU A 13 23.06 -46.01 23.44
N THR A 14 23.09 -47.25 22.95
CA THR A 14 23.23 -47.57 21.53
C THR A 14 21.94 -47.19 20.81
N LEU A 15 21.93 -46.08 20.05
CA LEU A 15 20.81 -45.73 19.17
C LEU A 15 21.04 -46.36 17.79
N LEU A 16 20.16 -47.30 17.45
CA LEU A 16 20.02 -47.89 16.12
C LEU A 16 19.49 -46.81 15.16
N LEU A 17 20.26 -46.50 14.11
CA LEU A 17 19.83 -45.61 13.03
C LEU A 17 18.74 -46.30 12.20
N ALA A 18 17.48 -45.99 12.49
CA ALA A 18 16.38 -46.22 11.56
C ALA A 18 16.26 -44.99 10.64
N SER A 19 16.55 -45.22 9.36
CA SER A 19 16.39 -44.27 8.26
C SER A 19 14.94 -43.78 8.18
N CYS A 20 14.69 -42.55 8.62
CA CYS A 20 13.42 -41.86 8.40
C CYS A 20 13.54 -41.13 7.05
N LYS A 21 13.08 -41.77 5.97
CA LYS A 21 12.79 -41.08 4.72
C LYS A 21 11.75 -40.01 5.02
N SER A 22 12.11 -38.75 4.83
CA SER A 22 11.15 -37.67 4.70
C SER A 22 10.25 -38.00 3.51
N GLU A 23 8.97 -38.25 3.76
CA GLU A 23 7.96 -38.06 2.72
C GLU A 23 8.02 -36.60 2.32
N GLU A 24 8.52 -36.35 1.10
CA GLU A 24 8.26 -35.11 0.39
C GLU A 24 6.75 -34.93 0.32
N VAL A 25 6.23 -34.00 1.11
CA VAL A 25 4.93 -33.41 0.87
C VAL A 25 5.03 -32.76 -0.50
N THR A 26 4.48 -33.44 -1.50
CA THR A 26 4.21 -32.86 -2.81
C THR A 26 3.46 -31.55 -2.60
N PRO A 27 3.84 -30.45 -3.26
CA PRO A 27 3.06 -29.24 -3.18
C PRO A 27 1.65 -29.56 -3.67
N ASP A 28 0.67 -29.38 -2.77
CA ASP A 28 -0.75 -29.48 -3.09
C ASP A 28 -1.02 -28.54 -4.27
N ASN A 29 -1.13 -29.14 -5.45
CA ASN A 29 -1.38 -28.51 -6.72
C ASN A 29 -2.87 -28.10 -6.80
N ARG A 30 -3.39 -27.47 -5.74
CA ARG A 30 -4.58 -26.63 -5.84
C ARG A 30 -4.20 -25.45 -6.69
N ALA A 31 -4.31 -25.66 -8.00
CA ALA A 31 -4.56 -24.60 -8.95
C ALA A 31 -5.57 -23.64 -8.27
N THR A 32 -5.13 -22.41 -8.02
CA THR A 32 -6.06 -21.30 -7.88
C THR A 32 -7.09 -21.46 -9.00
N PRO A 33 -8.40 -21.52 -8.72
CA PRO A 33 -9.38 -21.71 -9.77
C PRO A 33 -9.11 -20.62 -10.80
N GLU A 34 -8.73 -21.03 -12.00
CA GLU A 34 -8.61 -20.16 -13.15
C GLU A 34 -10.03 -19.64 -13.35
N ILE A 35 -10.31 -18.46 -12.80
CA ILE A 35 -11.61 -17.82 -12.98
C ILE A 35 -11.61 -17.48 -14.46
N ASN A 36 -12.32 -18.28 -15.26
CA ASN A 36 -12.57 -18.02 -16.67
C ASN A 36 -13.34 -16.70 -16.78
N GLN A 37 -12.61 -15.59 -16.66
CA GLN A 37 -13.13 -14.24 -16.77
C GLN A 37 -13.23 -13.93 -18.25
N LYS A 38 -14.44 -13.58 -18.69
CA LYS A 38 -14.68 -13.19 -20.07
C LYS A 38 -14.87 -11.69 -20.12
N SER A 39 -14.07 -11.02 -20.96
CA SER A 39 -14.22 -9.60 -21.25
C SER A 39 -14.97 -9.42 -22.56
N VAL A 40 -16.01 -8.58 -22.57
CA VAL A 40 -16.83 -8.33 -23.77
C VAL A 40 -17.18 -6.85 -23.86
N ILE A 41 -17.02 -6.25 -25.04
CA ILE A 41 -17.62 -4.95 -25.35
C ILE A 41 -19.07 -5.20 -25.73
N ILE A 42 -20.00 -4.67 -24.93
CA ILE A 42 -21.44 -4.82 -25.21
C ILE A 42 -21.88 -3.73 -26.19
N SER A 43 -22.66 -4.08 -27.22
CA SER A 43 -23.05 -3.12 -28.26
C SER A 43 -24.14 -2.15 -27.80
N ASN A 44 -25.09 -2.63 -27.00
CA ASN A 44 -26.24 -1.86 -26.51
C ASN A 44 -26.21 -1.76 -24.98
N ASP A 45 -26.91 -0.74 -24.44
CA ASP A 45 -27.20 -0.71 -23.01
C ASP A 45 -27.93 -2.01 -22.62
N THR A 46 -27.35 -2.78 -21.70
CA THR A 46 -27.82 -4.15 -21.41
C THR A 46 -27.92 -4.39 -19.91
N PHE A 47 -29.01 -5.05 -19.49
CA PHE A 47 -29.19 -5.45 -18.11
C PHE A 47 -28.41 -6.72 -17.81
N PHE A 48 -27.52 -6.65 -16.82
CA PHE A 48 -26.84 -7.82 -16.28
C PHE A 48 -26.92 -7.84 -14.76
N ARG A 49 -26.70 -9.01 -14.17
CA ARG A 49 -26.54 -9.14 -12.72
C ARG A 49 -25.06 -8.98 -12.36
N ALA A 50 -24.78 -8.23 -11.31
CA ALA A 50 -23.45 -8.22 -10.70
C ALA A 50 -23.15 -9.55 -10.00
N THR A 51 -21.88 -9.90 -9.89
CA THR A 51 -21.42 -11.08 -9.15
C THR A 51 -21.90 -11.04 -7.70
N GLY A 52 -22.36 -12.18 -7.18
CA GLY A 52 -23.05 -12.28 -5.89
C GLY A 52 -24.46 -11.65 -5.83
N GLY A 53 -24.77 -10.66 -6.67
CA GLY A 53 -26.02 -9.91 -6.65
C GLY A 53 -27.23 -10.68 -7.21
N THR A 54 -28.41 -10.18 -6.87
CA THR A 54 -29.72 -10.67 -7.36
C THR A 54 -30.44 -9.67 -8.26
N THR A 55 -30.04 -8.40 -8.21
CA THR A 55 -30.66 -7.31 -8.99
C THR A 55 -29.99 -7.17 -10.35
N ASN A 56 -30.79 -6.82 -11.36
CA ASN A 56 -30.29 -6.44 -12.67
C ASN A 56 -29.86 -4.97 -12.63
N ILE A 57 -28.72 -4.69 -13.22
CA ILE A 57 -28.10 -3.36 -13.34
C ILE A 57 -27.98 -3.06 -14.83
N LEU A 58 -28.33 -1.84 -15.23
CA LEU A 58 -28.16 -1.39 -16.60
C LEU A 58 -26.71 -0.97 -16.84
N PHE A 59 -26.00 -1.72 -17.68
CA PHE A 59 -24.64 -1.40 -18.11
C PHE A 59 -24.66 -0.67 -19.45
N LYS A 60 -23.72 0.26 -19.64
CA LYS A 60 -23.64 1.15 -20.80
C LYS A 60 -23.10 0.43 -22.04
N GLY A 61 -23.83 0.52 -23.14
CA GLY A 61 -23.40 0.09 -24.47
C GLY A 61 -22.12 0.80 -24.92
N GLY A 62 -21.32 0.11 -25.74
CA GLY A 62 -20.02 0.57 -26.20
C GLY A 62 -18.91 0.50 -25.14
N THR A 63 -19.14 -0.13 -23.98
CA THR A 63 -18.15 -0.26 -22.92
C THR A 63 -17.80 -1.73 -22.64
N ASN A 64 -16.61 -1.95 -22.08
CA ASN A 64 -16.16 -3.27 -21.69
C ASN A 64 -16.88 -3.73 -20.42
N VAL A 65 -17.26 -5.01 -20.40
CA VAL A 65 -17.83 -5.69 -19.24
C VAL A 65 -17.06 -6.98 -19.01
N VAL A 66 -16.62 -7.19 -17.78
CA VAL A 66 -15.91 -8.39 -17.33
C VAL A 66 -16.89 -9.25 -16.55
N PHE A 67 -17.02 -10.52 -16.96
CA PHE A 67 -17.90 -11.50 -16.33
C PHE A 67 -17.11 -12.54 -15.53
N ASP A 68 -17.72 -13.05 -14.45
CA ASP A 68 -17.27 -14.25 -13.76
C ASP A 68 -17.61 -15.52 -14.55
N GLY A 69 -17.14 -16.67 -14.07
CA GLY A 69 -17.39 -17.97 -14.71
C GLY A 69 -18.88 -18.36 -14.76
N GLN A 70 -19.75 -17.67 -14.02
CA GLN A 70 -21.20 -17.86 -14.00
C GLN A 70 -21.93 -16.85 -14.89
N GLY A 71 -21.21 -15.99 -15.63
CA GLY A 71 -21.78 -14.98 -16.50
C GLY A 71 -22.37 -13.76 -15.76
N LYS A 72 -22.00 -13.55 -14.50
CA LYS A 72 -22.34 -12.33 -13.76
C LYS A 72 -21.23 -11.30 -13.86
N VAL A 73 -21.55 -10.02 -13.76
CA VAL A 73 -20.60 -8.92 -13.96
C VAL A 73 -19.70 -8.75 -12.74
N ILE A 74 -18.39 -8.79 -12.95
CA ILE A 74 -17.35 -8.38 -11.99
C ILE A 74 -17.09 -6.88 -12.14
N THR A 75 -16.92 -6.40 -13.37
CA THR A 75 -16.60 -4.99 -13.65
C THR A 75 -17.36 -4.52 -14.88
N GLY A 76 -17.85 -3.27 -14.87
CA GLY A 76 -18.44 -2.65 -16.05
C GLY A 76 -18.87 -1.21 -15.81
N THR A 77 -19.17 -0.48 -16.90
CA THR A 77 -19.68 0.89 -16.81
C THR A 77 -21.18 0.87 -16.58
N ILE A 78 -21.65 1.39 -15.43
CA ILE A 78 -23.09 1.53 -15.17
C ILE A 78 -23.66 2.67 -16.00
N LYS A 79 -24.89 2.53 -16.50
CA LYS A 79 -25.49 3.56 -17.38
C LYS A 79 -25.96 4.80 -16.61
N ASN A 80 -26.67 4.59 -15.51
CA ASN A 80 -27.26 5.63 -14.68
C ASN A 80 -26.62 5.62 -13.29
N ASP A 81 -26.74 6.73 -12.56
CA ASP A 81 -26.39 6.73 -11.14
C ASP A 81 -27.20 5.64 -10.43
N ASN A 82 -26.57 4.97 -9.48
CA ASN A 82 -27.21 3.87 -8.80
C ASN A 82 -26.76 3.76 -7.35
N PHE A 83 -27.64 3.26 -6.50
CA PHE A 83 -27.34 3.00 -5.10
C PHE A 83 -26.86 1.57 -4.94
N PHE A 84 -25.61 1.42 -4.51
CA PHE A 84 -25.06 0.13 -4.14
C PHE A 84 -24.52 0.16 -2.72
N ARG A 85 -24.45 -1.01 -2.10
CA ARG A 85 -23.73 -1.16 -0.84
C ARG A 85 -22.25 -1.37 -1.13
N ALA A 86 -21.38 -0.77 -0.33
CA ALA A 86 -19.95 -1.08 -0.36
C ALA A 86 -19.67 -2.47 0.23
N THR A 87 -18.60 -3.14 -0.23
CA THR A 87 -18.21 -4.46 0.27
C THR A 87 -18.05 -4.47 1.80
N GLY A 88 -18.54 -5.54 2.44
CA GLY A 88 -18.60 -5.67 3.90
C GLY A 88 -19.59 -4.73 4.60
N GLY A 89 -20.14 -3.72 3.93
CA GLY A 89 -21.02 -2.71 4.50
C GLY A 89 -22.52 -2.96 4.26
N THR A 90 -23.34 -2.15 4.92
CA THR A 90 -24.80 -2.14 4.79
C THR A 90 -25.35 -0.82 4.25
N THR A 91 -24.55 0.25 4.29
CA THR A 91 -24.92 1.58 3.81
C THR A 91 -25.01 1.61 2.29
N ASN A 92 -26.10 2.16 1.76
CA ASN A 92 -26.22 2.46 0.35
C ASN A 92 -25.45 3.74 0.02
N ILE A 93 -24.60 3.66 -1.00
CA ILE A 93 -23.78 4.74 -1.53
C ILE A 93 -24.21 4.96 -2.97
N ARG A 94 -24.36 6.22 -3.37
CA ARG A 94 -24.70 6.58 -4.75
C ARG A 94 -23.43 6.64 -5.59
N PHE A 95 -23.36 5.79 -6.62
CA PHE A 95 -22.28 5.75 -7.58
C PHE A 95 -22.71 6.39 -8.89
N ARG A 96 -21.78 7.09 -9.55
CA ARG A 96 -22.00 7.91 -10.73
C ARG A 96 -22.22 7.08 -12.00
N GLY A 97 -23.30 7.39 -12.71
CA GLY A 97 -23.60 6.86 -14.03
C GLY A 97 -22.53 7.21 -15.06
N GLY A 98 -22.32 6.33 -16.03
CA GLY A 98 -21.28 6.48 -17.05
C GLY A 98 -19.85 6.23 -16.54
N THR A 99 -19.68 5.75 -15.30
CA THR A 99 -18.38 5.36 -14.74
C THR A 99 -18.30 3.85 -14.48
N GLU A 100 -17.08 3.33 -14.45
CA GLU A 100 -16.82 1.93 -14.14
C GLU A 100 -17.04 1.62 -12.66
N VAL A 101 -17.63 0.46 -12.40
CA VAL A 101 -17.82 -0.10 -11.06
C VAL A 101 -17.29 -1.52 -11.06
N THR A 102 -16.52 -1.86 -10.01
CA THR A 102 -16.07 -3.22 -9.72
C THR A 102 -16.83 -3.76 -8.52
N PHE A 103 -17.37 -4.96 -8.66
CA PHE A 103 -18.13 -5.67 -7.64
C PHE A 103 -17.25 -6.71 -6.95
N GLN A 104 -17.43 -6.86 -5.64
CA GLN A 104 -16.73 -7.87 -4.87
C GLN A 104 -17.35 -9.25 -5.13
N VAL A 105 -16.54 -10.16 -5.68
CA VAL A 105 -16.93 -11.57 -5.89
C VAL A 105 -17.33 -12.20 -4.56
N GLY A 106 -18.50 -12.85 -4.55
CA GLY A 106 -19.03 -13.51 -3.36
C GLY A 106 -19.72 -12.60 -2.34
N ASP A 107 -19.70 -11.27 -2.52
CA ASP A 107 -20.30 -10.32 -1.56
C ASP A 107 -21.56 -9.66 -2.13
N GLN A 108 -22.50 -10.50 -2.60
CA GLN A 108 -23.88 -10.09 -2.85
C GLN A 108 -24.10 -8.87 -3.77
N GLY A 109 -23.23 -8.63 -4.75
CA GLY A 109 -23.34 -7.48 -5.66
C GLY A 109 -22.93 -6.16 -5.00
N LYS A 110 -22.15 -6.22 -3.92
CA LYS A 110 -21.58 -5.04 -3.28
C LYS A 110 -20.37 -4.51 -4.05
N VAL A 111 -20.20 -3.21 -4.01
CA VAL A 111 -19.16 -2.48 -4.74
C VAL A 111 -17.85 -2.53 -3.97
N LEU A 112 -16.80 -2.93 -4.68
CA LEU A 112 -15.41 -2.86 -4.23
C LEU A 112 -14.77 -1.53 -4.65
N ILE A 113 -15.04 -1.08 -5.88
CA ILE A 113 -14.49 0.17 -6.45
C ILE A 113 -15.58 0.86 -7.26
N GLY A 114 -15.72 2.17 -7.11
CA GLY A 114 -16.60 2.96 -7.96
C GLY A 114 -16.38 4.46 -7.81
N THR A 115 -17.01 5.25 -8.68
CA THR A 115 -16.96 6.72 -8.63
C THR A 115 -18.14 7.27 -7.83
N LEU A 116 -17.88 8.12 -6.86
CA LEU A 116 -18.94 8.76 -6.06
C LEU A 116 -19.76 9.74 -6.90
N ASP A 117 -21.08 9.70 -6.74
CA ASP A 117 -21.98 10.66 -7.40
C ASP A 117 -22.08 12.00 -6.66
N ALA A 118 -21.82 12.00 -5.35
CA ALA A 118 -21.84 13.18 -4.48
C ALA A 118 -20.78 13.05 -3.39
N ASP A 119 -20.43 14.16 -2.74
CA ASP A 119 -19.55 14.10 -1.56
C ASP A 119 -20.17 13.21 -0.51
N THR A 120 -19.41 12.23 -0.02
CA THR A 120 -19.96 11.18 0.84
C THR A 120 -19.12 11.03 2.11
N PHE A 121 -19.79 11.04 3.26
CA PHE A 121 -19.17 10.72 4.54
C PHE A 121 -19.03 9.21 4.69
N LEU A 122 -17.79 8.72 4.70
CA LEU A 122 -17.45 7.30 4.86
C LEU A 122 -16.36 7.15 5.91
N ARG A 123 -16.19 5.95 6.45
CA ARG A 123 -15.11 5.66 7.41
C ARG A 123 -13.93 5.04 6.68
N ALA A 124 -12.71 5.42 7.05
CA ALA A 124 -11.50 4.75 6.58
C ALA A 124 -11.34 3.36 7.22
N THR A 125 -10.66 2.43 6.55
CA THR A 125 -10.40 1.07 7.05
C THR A 125 -9.73 1.10 8.43
N GLY A 126 -10.20 0.23 9.33
CA GLY A 126 -9.81 0.21 10.75
C GLY A 126 -10.28 1.41 11.58
N GLY A 127 -10.74 2.50 10.96
CA GLY A 127 -11.16 3.72 11.63
C GLY A 127 -12.64 3.71 12.06
N THR A 128 -12.99 4.68 12.90
CA THR A 128 -14.36 4.89 13.41
C THR A 128 -14.94 6.26 13.03
N THR A 129 -14.09 7.20 12.62
CA THR A 129 -14.46 8.57 12.29
C THR A 129 -14.93 8.66 10.85
N ASN A 130 -15.98 9.45 10.61
CA ASN A 130 -16.44 9.76 9.27
C ASN A 130 -15.51 10.80 8.63
N ILE A 131 -15.17 10.56 7.37
CA ILE A 131 -14.31 11.38 6.50
C ILE A 131 -15.14 11.71 5.27
N ARG A 132 -15.09 12.96 4.82
CA ARG A 132 -15.79 13.38 3.61
C ARG A 132 -14.91 13.10 2.39
N PHE A 133 -15.39 12.24 1.51
CA PHE A 133 -14.75 11.93 0.22
C PHE A 133 -15.44 12.68 -0.90
N ARG A 134 -14.64 13.13 -1.86
CA ARG A 134 -15.02 14.07 -2.92
C ARG A 134 -15.89 13.42 -4.00
N GLU A 135 -16.95 14.10 -4.39
CA GLU A 135 -17.78 13.82 -5.56
C GLU A 135 -16.94 13.62 -6.82
N GLY A 136 -17.37 12.71 -7.69
CA GLY A 136 -16.78 12.51 -9.01
C GLY A 136 -15.41 11.83 -8.96
N THR A 137 -14.98 11.37 -7.78
CA THR A 137 -13.72 10.66 -7.59
C THR A 137 -13.94 9.19 -7.27
N VAL A 138 -12.95 8.38 -7.62
CA VAL A 138 -12.95 6.94 -7.33
C VAL A 138 -12.71 6.70 -5.84
N VAL A 139 -13.50 5.80 -5.27
CA VAL A 139 -13.31 5.23 -3.94
C VAL A 139 -13.13 3.72 -4.06
N GLU A 140 -12.21 3.19 -3.27
CA GLU A 140 -11.95 1.75 -3.13
C GLU A 140 -12.21 1.36 -1.67
N PHE A 141 -12.94 0.26 -1.49
CA PHE A 141 -13.35 -0.24 -0.18
C PHE A 141 -12.50 -1.44 0.24
N GLN A 142 -12.22 -1.55 1.53
CA GLN A 142 -11.53 -2.70 2.10
C GLN A 142 -12.53 -3.87 2.23
N PRO A 143 -12.28 -5.02 1.57
CA PRO A 143 -13.10 -6.20 1.74
C PRO A 143 -13.19 -6.62 3.22
N ASN A 144 -14.38 -7.06 3.63
CA ASN A 144 -14.67 -7.56 4.98
C ASN A 144 -14.45 -6.55 6.12
N ASP A 145 -14.39 -5.23 5.83
CA ASP A 145 -14.23 -4.19 6.84
C ASP A 145 -15.42 -3.21 6.86
N GLY A 146 -16.65 -3.73 6.80
CA GLY A 146 -17.84 -2.91 7.11
C GLY A 146 -18.15 -1.78 6.13
N GLY A 147 -17.70 -1.86 4.87
CA GLY A 147 -17.88 -0.77 3.89
C GLY A 147 -16.93 0.40 4.12
N LYS A 148 -15.80 0.16 4.79
CA LYS A 148 -14.79 1.20 5.04
C LYS A 148 -13.87 1.38 3.84
N VAL A 149 -13.43 2.62 3.66
CA VAL A 149 -12.61 3.08 2.54
C VAL A 149 -11.16 2.69 2.76
N LEU A 150 -10.59 1.98 1.79
CA LEU A 150 -9.17 1.71 1.69
C LEU A 150 -8.44 2.89 1.06
N LYS A 151 -9.05 3.51 0.04
CA LYS A 151 -8.47 4.61 -0.74
C LYS A 151 -9.55 5.52 -1.32
N GLY A 152 -9.33 6.83 -1.30
CA GLY A 152 -10.26 7.80 -1.86
C GLY A 152 -9.69 9.21 -1.89
N THR A 153 -10.40 10.15 -2.54
CA THR A 153 -9.99 11.56 -2.62
C THR A 153 -10.67 12.37 -1.53
N LEU A 154 -9.89 13.18 -0.80
CA LEU A 154 -10.41 14.03 0.27
C LEU A 154 -11.20 15.21 -0.29
N ASP A 155 -12.34 15.52 0.34
CA ASP A 155 -13.12 16.73 0.03
C ASP A 155 -12.63 17.98 0.78
N ALA A 156 -11.83 17.81 1.83
CA ALA A 156 -11.23 18.91 2.59
C ALA A 156 -9.88 18.48 3.17
N ASP A 157 -9.03 19.45 3.52
CA ASP A 157 -7.81 19.15 4.27
C ASP A 157 -8.19 18.44 5.57
N THR A 158 -7.61 17.27 5.81
CA THR A 158 -8.01 16.42 6.93
C THR A 158 -6.79 15.96 7.73
N PHE A 159 -6.93 15.97 9.05
CA PHE A 159 -5.89 15.46 9.94
C PHE A 159 -6.04 13.95 10.11
N PHE A 160 -4.95 13.23 9.84
CA PHE A 160 -4.83 11.80 10.11
C PHE A 160 -3.56 11.50 10.86
N ARG A 161 -3.49 10.31 11.46
CA ARG A 161 -2.22 9.75 11.95
C ARG A 161 -1.60 8.90 10.85
N ALA A 162 -0.28 8.93 10.72
CA ALA A 162 0.44 7.98 9.86
C ALA A 162 0.41 6.57 10.44
N THR A 163 0.48 5.54 9.59
CA THR A 163 0.52 4.14 10.05
C THR A 163 1.62 3.90 11.09
N GLY A 164 1.28 3.16 12.16
CA GLY A 164 2.14 2.97 13.33
C GLY A 164 2.41 4.22 14.18
N GLY A 165 2.07 5.42 13.73
CA GLY A 165 2.32 6.68 14.41
C GLY A 165 1.17 7.16 15.30
N THR A 166 1.45 8.20 16.10
CA THR A 166 0.50 8.85 17.01
C THR A 166 0.26 10.34 16.71
N THR A 167 1.15 10.96 15.93
CA THR A 167 1.08 12.37 15.57
C THR A 167 0.03 12.61 14.48
N ASN A 168 -0.78 13.66 14.65
CA ASN A 168 -1.71 14.12 13.63
C ASN A 168 -0.93 14.89 12.54
N ILE A 169 -1.25 14.60 11.28
CA ILE A 169 -0.63 15.11 10.07
C ILE A 169 -1.76 15.60 9.19
N ARG A 170 -1.60 16.80 8.61
CA ARG A 170 -2.60 17.37 7.71
C ARG A 170 -2.34 16.90 6.27
N PHE A 171 -3.34 16.28 5.68
CA PHE A 171 -3.32 15.85 4.28
C PHE A 171 -4.20 16.77 3.44
N ARG A 172 -3.76 17.01 2.21
CA ARG A 172 -4.30 18.06 1.33
C ARG A 172 -5.64 17.66 0.71
N GLU A 173 -6.59 18.60 0.69
CA GLU A 173 -7.84 18.52 -0.07
C GLU A 173 -7.60 18.14 -1.53
N GLY A 174 -8.54 17.39 -2.12
CA GLY A 174 -8.54 17.09 -3.55
C GLY A 174 -7.46 16.09 -3.94
N THR A 175 -6.77 15.51 -2.96
CA THR A 175 -5.74 14.50 -3.18
C THR A 175 -6.18 13.14 -2.65
N VAL A 176 -5.63 12.10 -3.27
CA VAL A 176 -5.90 10.71 -2.88
C VAL A 176 -5.13 10.38 -1.60
N VAL A 177 -5.83 9.76 -0.67
CA VAL A 177 -5.26 9.14 0.52
C VAL A 177 -5.49 7.63 0.48
N GLU A 178 -4.51 6.87 0.94
CA GLU A 178 -4.62 5.42 1.11
C GLU A 178 -4.35 5.08 2.58
N PHE A 179 -5.23 4.25 3.14
CA PHE A 179 -5.22 3.89 4.55
C PHE A 179 -4.59 2.52 4.75
N GLN A 180 -3.90 2.34 5.87
CA GLN A 180 -3.37 1.04 6.24
C GLN A 180 -4.51 0.17 6.80
N PRO A 181 -4.80 -1.00 6.19
CA PRO A 181 -5.79 -1.93 6.72
C PRO A 181 -5.49 -2.31 8.18
N ASN A 182 -6.54 -2.40 8.99
CA ASN A 182 -6.48 -2.80 10.40
C ASN A 182 -5.63 -1.89 11.31
N ASP A 183 -5.30 -0.67 10.89
CA ASP A 183 -4.50 0.28 11.70
C ASP A 183 -5.28 1.54 12.07
N GLY A 184 -6.55 1.40 12.46
CA GLY A 184 -7.27 2.50 13.12
C GLY A 184 -7.61 3.71 12.24
N GLY A 185 -7.70 3.56 10.92
CA GLY A 185 -7.90 4.69 10.00
C GLY A 185 -6.64 5.52 9.77
N LYS A 186 -5.47 4.95 10.03
CA LYS A 186 -4.18 5.61 9.80
C LYS A 186 -3.77 5.57 8.33
N VAL A 187 -3.09 6.62 7.90
CA VAL A 187 -2.67 6.83 6.52
C VAL A 187 -1.39 6.07 6.23
N LEU A 188 -1.41 5.29 5.15
CA LEU A 188 -0.26 4.64 4.56
C LEU A 188 0.47 5.60 3.60
N LYS A 189 -0.29 6.33 2.76
CA LYS A 189 0.25 7.35 1.88
C LYS A 189 -0.77 8.43 1.51
N GLY A 190 -0.29 9.63 1.20
CA GLY A 190 -1.11 10.76 0.77
C GLY A 190 -0.26 11.99 0.44
N ILE A 191 -0.90 13.10 0.08
CA ILE A 191 -0.20 14.37 -0.19
C ILE A 191 -0.19 15.25 1.06
N LEU A 192 0.98 15.73 1.46
CA LEU A 192 1.10 16.66 2.60
C LEU A 192 0.48 18.01 2.28
N ASP A 193 -0.25 18.59 3.23
CA ASP A 193 -0.72 19.97 3.12
C ASP A 193 0.41 20.99 3.43
N ALA A 194 1.27 20.67 4.39
CA ALA A 194 2.35 21.54 4.85
C ALA A 194 3.68 20.78 5.00
N ASP A 195 4.80 21.51 4.95
CA ASP A 195 6.11 20.91 5.20
C ASP A 195 6.12 20.33 6.61
N THR A 196 6.50 19.08 6.74
CA THR A 196 6.38 18.37 8.01
C THR A 196 7.64 17.58 8.32
N PHE A 197 8.04 17.62 9.59
CA PHE A 197 9.18 16.84 10.07
C PHE A 197 8.74 15.41 10.40
N PHE A 198 9.45 14.44 9.82
CA PHE A 198 9.29 13.03 10.13
C PHE A 198 10.64 12.35 10.32
N ARG A 199 10.62 11.18 10.94
CA ARG A 199 11.78 10.29 10.95
C ARG A 199 11.70 9.34 9.75
N ALA A 200 12.83 9.07 9.11
CA ALA A 200 12.92 8.01 8.11
C ALA A 200 12.83 6.61 8.75
N THR A 201 12.37 5.62 7.99
CA THR A 201 12.25 4.21 8.44
C THR A 201 13.50 3.70 9.15
N GLY A 202 13.33 3.14 10.35
CA GLY A 202 14.40 2.69 11.24
C GLY A 202 15.26 3.79 11.87
N GLY A 203 15.17 5.04 11.39
CA GLY A 203 15.97 6.17 11.85
C GLY A 203 15.38 6.90 13.07
N THR A 204 16.19 7.80 13.62
CA THR A 204 15.85 8.65 14.78
C THR A 204 15.88 10.14 14.47
N THR A 205 16.54 10.54 13.40
CA THR A 205 16.69 11.94 12.97
C THR A 205 15.43 12.43 12.28
N ASN A 206 15.01 13.65 12.64
CA ASN A 206 13.92 14.34 11.96
C ASN A 206 14.42 14.93 10.62
N ILE A 207 13.64 14.71 9.58
CA ILE A 207 13.86 15.14 8.20
C ILE A 207 12.62 15.93 7.80
N ARG A 208 12.81 17.10 7.18
CA ARG A 208 11.69 17.90 6.69
C ARG A 208 11.29 17.43 5.30
N PHE A 209 10.01 17.10 5.14
CA PHE A 209 9.41 16.70 3.87
C PHE A 209 8.50 17.80 3.33
N ARG A 210 8.52 17.97 2.02
CA ARG A 210 7.93 19.11 1.30
C ARG A 210 6.40 19.01 1.21
N ALA A 211 5.71 20.11 1.46
CA ALA A 211 4.28 20.29 1.21
C ALA A 211 3.92 20.03 -0.25
N GLY A 212 2.67 19.61 -0.50
CA GLY A 212 2.15 19.36 -1.85
C GLY A 212 2.78 18.15 -2.54
N THR A 213 3.56 17.34 -1.83
CA THR A 213 4.20 16.13 -2.38
C THR A 213 3.69 14.86 -1.70
N LEU A 214 3.85 13.74 -2.41
CA LEU A 214 3.50 12.42 -1.90
C LEU A 214 4.45 12.01 -0.77
N ILE A 215 3.85 11.51 0.30
CA ILE A 215 4.54 10.84 1.40
C ILE A 215 4.01 9.42 1.56
N GLU A 216 4.91 8.47 1.78
CA GLU A 216 4.60 7.06 2.04
C GLU A 216 5.27 6.65 3.36
N PHE A 217 4.47 6.07 4.26
CA PHE A 217 4.92 5.63 5.57
C PHE A 217 5.21 4.12 5.58
N GLN A 218 6.18 3.70 6.39
CA GLN A 218 6.45 2.29 6.61
C GLN A 218 5.45 1.73 7.63
N PRO A 219 4.68 0.70 7.28
CA PRO A 219 3.80 0.02 8.22
C PRO A 219 4.57 -0.49 9.44
N ASN A 220 3.95 -0.39 10.61
CA ASN A 220 4.49 -0.87 11.88
C ASN A 220 5.82 -0.23 12.32
N ASP A 221 6.20 0.93 11.77
CA ASP A 221 7.44 1.63 12.14
C ASP A 221 7.16 3.04 12.72
N GLY A 222 6.14 3.18 13.56
CA GLY A 222 6.00 4.39 14.38
C GLY A 222 5.67 5.68 13.61
N GLY A 223 5.04 5.60 12.43
CA GLY A 223 4.79 6.76 11.57
C GLY A 223 6.03 7.26 10.84
N LYS A 224 7.06 6.40 10.67
CA LYS A 224 8.27 6.74 9.94
C LYS A 224 8.08 6.66 8.44
N VAL A 225 8.79 7.52 7.73
CA VAL A 225 8.70 7.69 6.29
C VAL A 225 9.55 6.67 5.58
N PHE A 226 8.91 5.88 4.73
CA PHE A 226 9.58 5.00 3.78
C PHE A 226 10.08 5.80 2.57
N ARG A 227 9.28 6.78 2.12
CA ARG A 227 9.57 7.59 0.94
C ARG A 227 8.84 8.92 0.97
N GLY A 228 9.49 9.98 0.50
CA GLY A 228 8.92 11.32 0.38
C GLY A 228 9.87 12.29 -0.32
N PHE A 229 9.43 13.52 -0.56
CA PHE A 229 10.25 14.56 -1.19
C PHE A 229 10.89 15.46 -0.14
N LEU A 230 12.19 15.72 -0.30
CA LEU A 230 12.96 16.53 0.62
C LEU A 230 12.59 18.02 0.49
N ASP A 231 12.45 18.69 1.63
CA ASP A 231 12.23 20.16 1.66
C ASP A 231 13.54 20.96 1.61
N ALA A 232 14.69 20.31 1.81
CA ALA A 232 16.01 20.93 1.70
C ALA A 232 17.06 19.89 1.31
N ASP A 233 18.20 20.33 0.81
CA ASP A 233 19.32 19.42 0.61
C ASP A 233 19.70 18.77 1.94
N THR A 234 19.80 17.45 1.95
CA THR A 234 19.97 16.70 3.20
C THR A 234 21.07 15.66 3.05
N PHE A 235 21.92 15.55 4.08
CA PHE A 235 22.93 14.50 4.15
C PHE A 235 22.33 13.20 4.69
N PHE A 236 22.54 12.10 3.96
CA PHE A 236 22.20 10.77 4.39
C PHE A 236 23.37 9.80 4.21
N ARG A 237 23.43 8.78 5.06
CA ARG A 237 24.25 7.61 4.78
C ARG A 237 23.50 6.68 3.84
N ALA A 238 24.19 6.11 2.84
CA ALA A 238 23.64 5.07 1.97
C ALA A 238 23.38 3.77 2.73
N THR A 239 22.40 2.97 2.32
CA THR A 239 22.17 1.61 2.85
C THR A 239 23.43 0.78 2.74
N GLY A 240 23.89 0.15 3.83
CA GLY A 240 25.17 -0.59 3.84
C GLY A 240 26.44 0.26 3.87
N GLY A 241 26.36 1.55 3.56
CA GLY A 241 27.48 2.49 3.57
C GLY A 241 27.67 3.22 4.91
N THR A 242 28.82 3.88 5.05
CA THR A 242 29.18 4.74 6.19
C THR A 242 29.31 6.22 5.81
N THR A 243 29.51 6.51 4.51
CA THR A 243 29.71 7.86 3.99
C THR A 243 28.41 8.65 3.97
N ASN A 244 28.47 9.91 4.42
CA ASN A 244 27.39 10.87 4.24
C ASN A 244 27.43 11.42 2.81
N ILE A 245 26.29 11.36 2.13
CA ILE A 245 26.10 11.84 0.76
C ILE A 245 24.99 12.89 0.80
N ARG A 246 25.18 14.00 0.09
CA ARG A 246 24.20 15.09 0.03
C ARG A 246 23.18 14.81 -1.07
N PHE A 247 21.90 14.85 -0.71
CA PHE A 247 20.78 14.64 -1.63
C PHE A 247 20.00 15.92 -1.82
N ARG A 248 19.53 16.11 -3.05
CA ARG A 248 18.98 17.37 -3.55
C ARG A 248 17.57 17.65 -3.02
N GLU A 249 17.33 18.88 -2.60
CA GLU A 249 16.00 19.43 -2.31
C GLU A 249 15.01 19.15 -3.44
N GLY A 250 13.74 18.95 -3.09
CA GLY A 250 12.64 18.85 -4.05
C GLY A 250 12.65 17.53 -4.83
N THR A 251 13.56 16.62 -4.50
CA THR A 251 13.63 15.29 -5.09
C THR A 251 13.19 14.22 -4.11
N GLN A 252 12.73 13.10 -4.65
CA GLN A 252 12.25 11.99 -3.86
C GLN A 252 13.40 11.21 -3.22
N ALA A 253 13.31 10.98 -1.92
CA ALA A 253 14.16 10.07 -1.17
C ALA A 253 13.37 8.80 -0.82
N THR A 254 14.01 7.64 -0.94
CA THR A 254 13.50 6.35 -0.44
C THR A 254 14.49 5.77 0.56
N PHE A 255 14.01 5.31 1.71
CA PHE A 255 14.82 4.82 2.82
C PHE A 255 14.82 3.30 2.89
N GLY A 256 15.94 2.71 3.31
CA GLY A 256 16.07 1.26 3.43
C GLY A 256 15.42 0.74 4.72
N VAL A 257 14.46 -0.18 4.58
CA VAL A 257 13.89 -0.92 5.72
C VAL A 257 15.00 -1.71 6.43
N GLY A 258 15.10 -1.56 7.75
CA GLY A 258 16.15 -2.20 8.55
C GLY A 258 17.52 -1.50 8.50
N PHE A 259 17.67 -0.41 7.75
CA PHE A 259 18.93 0.32 7.63
C PHE A 259 18.99 1.62 8.45
N GLN A 260 18.23 1.71 9.54
CA GLN A 260 18.36 2.80 10.53
C GLN A 260 18.28 4.23 9.94
N GLY A 261 17.34 4.47 9.02
CA GLY A 261 17.15 5.77 8.37
C GLY A 261 18.15 6.07 7.25
N LYS A 262 18.94 5.09 6.81
CA LYS A 262 19.82 5.22 5.64
C LYS A 262 19.03 5.25 4.35
N ILE A 263 19.52 6.03 3.39
CA ILE A 263 18.89 6.22 2.10
C ILE A 263 19.21 5.06 1.16
N ARG A 264 18.18 4.53 0.51
CA ARG A 264 18.26 3.50 -0.54
C ARG A 264 18.34 4.12 -1.92
N LYS A 265 17.58 5.19 -2.16
CA LYS A 265 17.49 5.86 -3.46
C LYS A 265 17.27 7.35 -3.28
N GLY A 266 17.94 8.17 -4.08
CA GLY A 266 17.76 9.62 -4.08
C GLY A 266 18.55 10.30 -5.21
N THR A 267 18.35 11.61 -5.37
CA THR A 267 19.05 12.42 -6.36
C THR A 267 20.23 13.12 -5.71
N LEU A 268 21.42 12.98 -6.30
CA LEU A 268 22.63 13.64 -5.80
C LEU A 268 22.52 15.16 -5.95
N ASP A 269 22.90 15.90 -4.92
CA ASP A 269 23.00 17.36 -4.97
C ASP A 269 24.25 17.81 -5.74
N SER A 270 25.38 17.13 -5.54
CA SER A 270 26.67 17.46 -6.14
C SER A 270 27.30 16.28 -6.86
N ASN A 271 28.29 16.56 -7.72
CA ASN A 271 29.18 15.53 -8.27
C ASN A 271 29.79 14.72 -7.12
N THR A 272 29.64 13.41 -7.12
CA THR A 272 30.00 12.55 -6.01
C THR A 272 30.70 11.29 -6.53
N PHE A 273 31.88 10.98 -5.96
CA PHE A 273 32.56 9.72 -6.24
C PHE A 273 31.92 8.59 -5.42
N LEU A 274 31.30 7.62 -6.09
CA LEU A 274 30.65 6.48 -5.46
C LEU A 274 31.16 5.18 -6.10
N ARG A 275 31.03 4.07 -5.36
CA ARG A 275 31.47 2.75 -5.84
C ARG A 275 30.30 2.01 -6.48
N PRO A 276 30.36 1.64 -7.77
CA PRO A 276 29.36 0.76 -8.36
C PRO A 276 29.41 -0.67 -7.79
N SER A 277 28.29 -1.37 -7.79
CA SER A 277 28.22 -2.79 -7.46
C SER A 277 29.06 -3.59 -8.46
N GLY A 278 29.80 -4.59 -7.98
CA GLY A 278 30.78 -5.33 -8.79
C GLY A 278 32.11 -4.60 -9.07
N SER A 279 32.22 -3.30 -8.77
CA SER A 279 33.47 -2.55 -8.90
C SER A 279 34.29 -2.54 -7.60
N ASN A 280 35.61 -2.31 -7.73
CA ASN A 280 36.53 -2.00 -6.63
C ASN A 280 36.98 -0.54 -6.62
N THR A 281 36.57 0.25 -7.60
CA THR A 281 36.96 1.65 -7.74
C THR A 281 35.74 2.56 -7.63
N ASN A 282 35.96 3.76 -7.11
CA ASN A 282 34.96 4.82 -7.15
C ASN A 282 34.96 5.45 -8.54
N ILE A 283 33.78 5.78 -9.04
CA ILE A 283 33.59 6.56 -10.27
C ILE A 283 32.78 7.81 -9.95
N LEU A 284 32.92 8.83 -10.79
CA LEU A 284 32.21 10.09 -10.63
C LEU A 284 30.75 9.94 -11.10
N PHE A 285 29.80 10.23 -10.22
CA PHE A 285 28.41 10.44 -10.56
C PHE A 285 28.12 11.95 -10.56
N ASN A 286 27.47 12.45 -11.60
CA ASN A 286 27.20 13.88 -11.73
C ASN A 286 26.05 14.32 -10.82
N ALA A 287 26.08 15.58 -10.39
CA ALA A 287 24.95 16.24 -9.73
C ALA A 287 23.65 16.04 -10.51
N GLY A 288 22.54 15.85 -9.80
CA GLY A 288 21.24 15.55 -10.41
C GLY A 288 21.06 14.09 -10.83
N THR A 289 22.06 13.23 -10.68
CA THR A 289 21.93 11.80 -10.96
C THR A 289 21.12 11.12 -9.86
N VAL A 290 20.13 10.32 -10.25
CA VAL A 290 19.39 9.44 -9.33
C VAL A 290 20.20 8.17 -9.12
N VAL A 291 20.57 7.90 -7.87
CA VAL A 291 21.34 6.71 -7.49
C VAL A 291 20.49 5.78 -6.64
N THR A 292 20.69 4.47 -6.82
CA THR A 292 20.11 3.43 -5.96
C THR A 292 21.25 2.61 -5.35
N PHE A 293 21.21 2.40 -4.04
CA PHE A 293 22.24 1.68 -3.32
C PHE A 293 21.85 0.22 -3.06
N ASP A 294 22.82 -0.69 -3.12
CA ASP A 294 22.68 -2.05 -2.64
C ASP A 294 22.77 -2.14 -1.10
N ASN A 295 22.79 -3.36 -0.56
CA ASN A 295 22.89 -3.58 0.89
C ASN A 295 24.30 -3.33 1.46
N PHE A 296 25.28 -3.05 0.60
CA PHE A 296 26.69 -2.86 0.93
C PHE A 296 27.17 -1.43 0.67
N GLY A 297 26.27 -0.50 0.35
CA GLY A 297 26.60 0.91 0.11
C GLY A 297 27.12 1.21 -1.29
N LYS A 298 26.98 0.29 -2.23
CA LYS A 298 27.42 0.47 -3.63
C LYS A 298 26.24 0.85 -4.52
N VAL A 299 26.51 1.56 -5.61
CA VAL A 299 25.49 2.02 -6.56
C VAL A 299 25.18 0.89 -7.56
N LEU A 300 23.89 0.58 -7.74
CA LEU A 300 23.39 -0.39 -8.73
C LEU A 300 23.47 0.13 -10.16
#